data_AF-A0A1J3IGJ0-F1
#
_entry.id   AF-A0A1J3IGJ0-F1
#
_cell.length_a   1.000
_cell.length_b   1.000
_cell.length_c   1.000
_cell.angle_alpha   90.00
_cell.angle_beta   90.00
_cell.angle_gamma   90.00
#
_symmetry.space_group_name_H-M   'P 1'
#
loop_
_entity.id
_entity.type
_entity.pdbx_description
1 polymer ?
#
loop_
_entity_poly.entity_id
_entity_poly.type
_entity_poly.pdbx_seq_one_letter_code
_entity_poly.pdbx_strand_id
1 'polypeptide(L)'
;YIWACPPPKGEDYIMYSHPETQQIPNTKKLRQWYVSLLDKSAEQRVATNVTNLYDRFFVSTEESSTCNISAARLPYLDGSFWSCNAELLVQEIEKEGNKELQKKLKSLSRRALKGNKSKDGVDVDDAKNILLMQKLEKMIHKNKEDFMVVELNYSCSRCSKAILSGFRWFCEKCKNLQLCERCHEAEQKVPWEHTHTMNGKEKHGLSKVEVNAIQSTTEDNDL
;
A
#
# COMPACT_ATOMS: atom_id res chain seq x y z
N TYR A 1 5.97 6.83 4.53
CA TYR A 1 4.74 6.33 5.20
C TYR A 1 4.49 7.22 6.40
N ILE A 2 3.24 7.65 6.62
CA ILE A 2 2.88 8.53 7.73
C ILE A 2 1.72 7.89 8.48
N TRP A 3 1.82 7.84 9.81
CA TRP A 3 0.73 7.45 10.70
C TRP A 3 0.30 8.68 11.50
N ALA A 4 -0.91 9.17 11.26
CA ALA A 4 -1.50 10.29 11.99
C ALA A 4 -1.99 9.84 13.37
N CYS A 5 -1.05 9.70 14.31
CA CYS A 5 -1.30 9.35 15.70
C CYS A 5 -0.87 10.53 16.59
N PRO A 6 -1.79 11.26 17.25
CA PRO A 6 -1.40 12.20 18.28
C PRO A 6 -1.04 11.47 19.58
N PRO A 7 -0.17 12.05 20.43
CA PRO A 7 0.21 11.41 21.68
C PRO A 7 -1.00 11.25 22.61
N PRO A 8 -1.06 10.16 23.40
CA PRO A 8 -2.06 10.03 24.46
C PRO A 8 -1.98 11.19 25.47
N LYS A 9 -3.07 11.40 26.21
CA LYS A 9 -3.12 12.48 27.19
C LYS A 9 -2.09 12.24 28.30
N GLY A 10 -1.14 13.18 28.44
CA GLY A 10 -0.08 13.10 29.45
C GLY A 10 1.17 12.34 29.00
N GLU A 11 1.23 11.94 27.73
CA GLU A 11 2.41 11.33 27.12
C GLU A 11 3.10 12.30 26.14
N ASP A 12 4.41 12.19 26.04
CA ASP A 12 5.25 12.98 25.16
C ASP A 12 5.95 12.06 24.15
N TYR A 13 5.99 12.44 22.86
CA TYR A 13 6.71 11.64 21.86
C TYR A 13 8.23 11.83 21.89
N ILE A 14 8.69 13.08 21.98
CA ILE A 14 10.12 13.41 21.90
C ILE A 14 10.49 14.39 23.00
N MET A 15 9.86 15.57 23.00
CA MET A 15 10.20 16.64 23.94
C MET A 15 9.43 16.45 25.24
N TYR A 16 10.16 16.28 26.34
CA TYR A 16 9.59 16.17 27.66
C TYR A 16 9.04 17.53 28.14
N SER A 17 7.86 17.52 28.77
CA SER A 17 7.28 18.67 29.47
C SER A 17 6.89 19.84 28.55
N HIS A 18 5.89 19.60 27.70
CA HIS A 18 5.33 20.62 26.82
C HIS A 18 4.74 21.83 27.59
N PRO A 19 4.75 23.05 27.02
CA PRO A 19 4.10 24.20 27.61
C PRO A 19 2.60 23.94 27.87
N GLU A 20 2.08 24.35 29.02
CA GLU A 20 0.67 24.13 29.39
C GLU A 20 -0.32 24.79 28.42
N THR A 21 0.10 25.85 27.72
CA THR A 21 -0.71 26.53 26.69
C THR A 21 -0.75 25.78 25.36
N GLN A 22 0.13 24.81 25.14
CA GLN A 22 0.21 24.06 23.89
C GLN A 22 -0.92 23.01 23.83
N GLN A 23 -1.83 23.18 22.87
CA GLN A 23 -2.90 22.22 22.64
C GLN A 23 -2.41 21.06 21.76
N ILE A 24 -2.63 19.83 22.21
CA ILE A 24 -2.38 18.63 21.41
C ILE A 24 -3.54 18.46 20.42
N PRO A 25 -3.27 18.37 19.09
CA PRO A 25 -4.33 18.14 18.12
C PRO A 25 -4.95 16.75 18.32
N ASN A 26 -6.27 16.64 18.18
CA ASN A 26 -6.89 15.33 18.06
C ASN A 26 -6.57 14.69 16.69
N THR A 27 -6.86 13.41 16.53
CA THR A 27 -6.56 12.64 15.32
C THR A 27 -7.10 13.32 14.05
N LYS A 28 -8.32 13.86 14.10
CA LYS A 28 -8.93 14.54 12.95
C LYS A 28 -8.16 15.80 12.55
N LYS A 29 -7.80 16.65 13.52
CA LYS A 29 -7.02 17.87 13.26
C LYS A 29 -5.62 17.55 12.75
N LEU A 30 -4.95 16.57 13.36
CA LEU A 30 -3.62 16.13 12.93
C LEU A 30 -3.64 15.58 11.49
N ARG A 31 -4.66 14.78 11.17
CA ARG A 31 -4.87 14.26 9.81
C ARG A 31 -5.05 15.37 8.79
N GLN A 32 -5.90 16.37 9.09
CA GLN A 32 -6.12 17.51 8.21
C GLN A 32 -4.82 18.31 7.98
N TRP A 33 -4.00 18.45 9.01
CA TRP A 33 -2.69 19.09 8.89
C TRP A 33 -1.76 18.33 7.93
N TYR A 34 -1.67 17.00 8.06
CA TYR A 34 -0.89 16.18 7.12
C TYR A 34 -1.45 16.23 5.70
N VAL A 35 -2.77 16.19 5.51
CA VAL A 35 -3.38 16.31 4.17
C VAL A 35 -2.99 17.64 3.53
N SER A 36 -3.07 18.76 4.27
CA SER A 36 -2.65 20.07 3.76
C SER A 36 -1.16 20.12 3.40
N LEU A 37 -0.30 19.48 4.18
CA LEU A 37 1.13 19.32 3.86
C LEU A 37 1.33 18.54 2.56
N LEU A 38 0.57 17.45 2.37
CA LEU A 38 0.69 16.56 1.21
C LEU A 38 0.08 17.16 -0.06
N ASP A 39 -0.98 17.94 0.05
CA ASP A 39 -1.54 18.71 -1.07
C ASP A 39 -0.49 19.69 -1.60
N LYS A 40 0.18 20.41 -0.70
CA LYS A 40 1.29 21.31 -1.07
C LYS A 40 2.47 20.57 -1.70
N SER A 41 2.81 19.38 -1.22
CA SER A 41 3.91 18.59 -1.81
C SER A 41 3.57 18.07 -3.21
N ALA A 42 2.30 17.76 -3.48
CA ALA A 42 1.83 17.40 -4.81
C ALA A 42 1.83 18.61 -5.76
N GLU A 43 1.39 19.80 -5.31
CA GLU A 43 1.45 21.05 -6.08
C GLU A 43 2.89 21.40 -6.50
N GLN A 44 3.85 21.20 -5.58
CA GLN A 44 5.27 21.41 -5.82
C GLN A 44 5.95 20.29 -6.59
N ARG A 45 5.20 19.25 -7.01
CA ARG A 45 5.69 18.08 -7.74
C ARG A 45 6.78 17.30 -6.98
N VAL A 46 6.76 17.35 -5.65
CA VAL A 46 7.62 16.55 -4.77
C VAL A 46 7.02 15.17 -4.58
N ALA A 47 5.73 15.09 -4.26
CA ALA A 47 4.99 13.84 -4.22
C ALA A 47 4.40 13.55 -5.61
N THR A 48 4.67 12.37 -6.15
CA THR A 48 4.09 11.92 -7.42
C THR A 48 2.69 11.37 -7.24
N ASN A 49 2.40 10.80 -6.07
CA ASN A 49 1.09 10.27 -5.71
C ASN A 49 0.93 10.23 -4.18
N VAL A 50 -0.30 10.43 -3.72
CA VAL A 50 -0.69 10.31 -2.31
C VAL A 50 -1.88 9.38 -2.23
N THR A 51 -1.78 8.36 -1.39
CA THR A 51 -2.83 7.36 -1.16
C THR A 51 -2.81 6.93 0.31
N ASN A 52 -3.53 5.87 0.66
CA ASN A 52 -3.48 5.29 2.00
C ASN A 52 -3.04 3.82 1.96
N LEU A 53 -2.67 3.29 3.12
CA LEU A 53 -2.17 1.92 3.26
C LEU A 53 -3.20 0.88 2.79
N TYR A 54 -4.50 1.13 3.04
CA TYR A 54 -5.58 0.24 2.62
C TYR A 54 -5.66 0.15 1.08
N ASP A 55 -5.83 1.29 0.42
CA ASP A 55 -5.99 1.38 -1.03
C ASP A 55 -4.73 0.89 -1.76
N ARG A 56 -3.54 1.08 -1.18
CA ARG A 56 -2.28 0.62 -1.78
C ARG A 56 -2.09 -0.89 -1.74
N PHE A 57 -2.45 -1.55 -0.65
CA PHE A 57 -2.05 -2.94 -0.40
C PHE A 57 -3.21 -3.94 -0.38
N PHE A 58 -4.43 -3.49 -0.07
CA PHE A 58 -5.61 -4.34 0.11
C PHE A 58 -6.61 -4.21 -1.03
N VAL A 59 -6.69 -3.06 -1.69
CA VAL A 59 -7.50 -2.91 -2.91
C VAL A 59 -6.74 -3.49 -4.10
N SER A 60 -7.30 -4.52 -4.73
CA SER A 60 -6.83 -4.98 -6.03
C SER A 60 -7.49 -4.17 -7.13
N THR A 61 -6.72 -3.47 -7.96
CA THR A 61 -7.21 -2.98 -9.26
C THR A 61 -7.71 -4.18 -10.09
N GLU A 62 -8.78 -4.00 -10.86
CA GLU A 62 -9.43 -5.06 -11.65
C GLU A 62 -8.48 -5.79 -12.62
N GLU A 63 -7.39 -5.12 -12.97
CA GLU A 63 -6.29 -5.58 -13.81
C GLU A 63 -5.18 -6.37 -13.08
N SER A 64 -5.22 -6.43 -11.75
CA SER A 64 -4.25 -7.17 -10.93
C SER A 64 -4.86 -8.50 -10.49
N SER A 65 -5.05 -9.39 -11.47
CA SER A 65 -5.64 -10.73 -11.33
C SER A 65 -4.75 -11.70 -10.52
N THR A 66 -3.50 -11.31 -10.23
CA THR A 66 -2.48 -12.19 -9.65
C THR A 66 -1.85 -11.67 -8.36
N CYS A 67 -2.40 -10.61 -7.76
CA CYS A 67 -1.83 -10.07 -6.54
C CYS A 67 -2.16 -10.96 -5.34
N ASN A 68 -1.32 -11.98 -5.13
CA ASN A 68 -1.35 -12.82 -3.94
C ASN A 68 -1.20 -11.89 -2.72
N ILE A 69 -2.26 -11.71 -1.94
CA ILE A 69 -2.29 -10.82 -0.79
C ILE A 69 -1.47 -11.51 0.30
N SER A 70 -0.18 -11.20 0.33
CA SER A 70 0.75 -11.71 1.33
C SER A 70 1.27 -10.59 2.21
N ALA A 71 1.43 -10.88 3.51
CA ALA A 71 2.02 -9.97 4.49
C ALA A 71 3.42 -9.47 4.06
N ALA A 72 4.18 -10.25 3.29
CA ALA A 72 5.49 -9.86 2.76
C ALA A 72 5.43 -8.65 1.80
N ARG A 73 4.23 -8.23 1.36
CA ARG A 73 4.05 -7.02 0.54
C ARG A 73 3.90 -5.75 1.36
N LEU A 74 3.55 -5.87 2.64
CA LEU A 74 3.44 -4.72 3.54
C LEU A 74 4.84 -4.25 3.95
N PRO A 75 5.09 -2.95 4.07
CA PRO A 75 6.34 -2.45 4.61
C PRO A 75 6.47 -2.89 6.07
N TYR A 76 7.60 -3.44 6.47
CA TYR A 76 7.87 -3.71 7.88
C TYR A 76 8.58 -2.50 8.48
N LEU A 77 7.88 -1.74 9.33
CA LEU A 77 8.41 -0.58 10.04
C LEU A 77 8.24 -0.80 11.54
N ASP A 78 9.33 -0.70 12.29
CA ASP A 78 9.31 -0.84 13.74
C ASP A 78 8.42 0.23 14.39
N GLY A 79 7.67 -0.16 15.42
CA GLY A 79 6.67 0.67 16.10
C GLY A 79 5.45 1.06 15.24
N SER A 80 5.35 0.60 13.98
CA SER A 80 4.18 0.89 13.15
C SER A 80 2.96 0.06 13.57
N PHE A 81 1.78 0.66 13.44
CA PHE A 81 0.51 0.02 13.79
C PHE A 81 0.35 -1.36 13.13
N TRP A 82 0.59 -1.48 11.81
CA TRP A 82 0.34 -2.73 11.10
C TRP A 82 1.43 -3.79 11.36
N SER A 83 2.69 -3.42 11.57
CA SER A 83 3.73 -4.38 11.96
C SER A 83 3.43 -4.99 13.34
N CYS A 84 3.19 -4.15 14.35
CA CYS A 84 2.90 -4.63 15.70
C CYS A 84 1.65 -5.50 15.74
N ASN A 85 0.57 -5.08 15.06
CA ASN A 85 -0.65 -5.89 15.01
C ASN A 85 -0.46 -7.17 14.20
N ALA A 86 0.38 -7.18 13.15
CA ALA A 86 0.66 -8.41 12.41
C ALA A 86 1.32 -9.46 13.31
N GLU A 87 2.29 -9.07 14.14
CA GLU A 87 2.99 -9.97 15.06
C GLU A 87 2.03 -10.54 16.12
N LEU A 88 1.21 -9.70 16.74
CA LEU A 88 0.19 -10.14 17.70
C LEU A 88 -0.79 -11.14 17.06
N LEU A 89 -1.23 -10.85 15.84
CA LEU A 89 -2.15 -11.71 15.11
C LEU A 89 -1.52 -13.04 14.71
N VAL A 90 -0.25 -13.08 14.32
CA VAL A 90 0.48 -14.33 14.05
C VAL A 90 0.49 -15.20 15.31
N GLN A 91 0.84 -14.63 16.46
CA GLN A 91 0.85 -15.36 17.73
C GLN A 91 -0.54 -15.89 18.14
N GLU A 92 -1.61 -15.11 17.91
CA GLU A 92 -2.97 -15.58 18.13
C GLU A 92 -3.31 -16.76 17.21
N ILE A 93 -3.01 -16.63 15.91
CA ILE A 93 -3.33 -17.63 14.90
C ILE A 93 -2.58 -18.95 15.18
N GLU A 94 -1.33 -18.88 15.64
CA GLU A 94 -0.54 -20.05 16.02
C GLU A 94 -1.14 -20.81 17.21
N LYS A 95 -1.80 -20.11 18.15
CA LYS A 95 -2.46 -20.73 19.32
C LYS A 95 -3.78 -21.43 18.99
N GLU A 96 -4.47 -21.04 17.91
CA GLU A 96 -5.82 -21.53 17.58
C GLU A 96 -5.86 -22.97 17.02
N GLY A 97 -4.71 -23.52 16.59
CA GLY A 97 -4.59 -24.89 16.08
C GLY A 97 -5.18 -25.13 14.68
N ASN A 98 -4.65 -26.13 13.98
CA ASN A 98 -4.90 -26.36 12.54
C ASN A 98 -6.38 -26.64 12.17
N LYS A 99 -7.16 -27.25 13.06
CA LYS A 99 -8.58 -27.56 12.78
C LYS A 99 -9.45 -26.30 12.76
N GLU A 100 -9.21 -25.36 13.68
CA GLU A 100 -9.96 -24.10 13.76
C GLU A 100 -9.56 -23.16 12.62
N LEU A 101 -8.26 -23.13 12.28
CA LEU A 101 -7.72 -22.47 11.09
C LEU A 101 -8.47 -22.85 9.81
N GLN A 102 -8.61 -24.16 9.55
CA GLN A 102 -9.33 -24.66 8.37
C GLN A 102 -10.81 -24.29 8.39
N LYS A 103 -11.46 -24.34 9.56
CA LYS A 103 -12.86 -23.92 9.72
C LYS A 103 -13.06 -22.44 9.39
N LYS A 104 -12.18 -21.58 9.91
CA LYS A 104 -12.18 -20.13 9.63
C LYS A 104 -11.92 -19.86 8.15
N LEU A 105 -10.94 -20.53 7.54
CA LEU A 105 -10.64 -20.42 6.11
C LEU A 105 -11.86 -20.81 5.24
N LYS A 106 -12.54 -21.91 5.58
CA LYS A 106 -13.74 -22.37 4.85
C LYS A 106 -14.90 -21.38 4.91
N SER A 107 -15.01 -20.61 6.00
CA SER A 107 -16.01 -19.55 6.19
C SER A 107 -15.74 -18.27 5.39
N LEU A 108 -14.53 -18.11 4.84
CA LEU A 108 -14.19 -16.92 4.07
C LEU A 108 -14.91 -16.87 2.70
N SER A 109 -15.22 -15.64 2.29
CA SER A 109 -15.80 -15.35 0.97
C SER A 109 -14.84 -15.76 -0.15
N ARG A 110 -15.38 -16.21 -1.29
CA ARG A 110 -14.62 -16.49 -2.52
C ARG A 110 -13.79 -15.30 -3.01
N ARG A 111 -14.15 -14.06 -2.63
CA ARG A 111 -13.36 -12.85 -2.93
C ARG A 111 -12.04 -12.75 -2.14
N ALA A 112 -12.00 -13.32 -0.94
CA ALA A 112 -10.80 -13.33 -0.09
C ALA A 112 -9.81 -14.44 -0.50
N LEU A 113 -10.31 -15.55 -1.08
CA LEU A 113 -9.49 -16.58 -1.72
C LEU A 113 -9.34 -16.25 -3.21
N LYS A 114 -8.48 -15.30 -3.56
CA LYS A 114 -8.23 -14.93 -4.96
C LYS A 114 -7.33 -15.99 -5.61
N GLY A 115 -7.94 -17.04 -6.15
CA GLY A 115 -7.28 -18.08 -6.94
C GLY A 115 -8.12 -19.36 -7.05
N ASN A 116 -8.00 -20.09 -8.16
CA ASN A 116 -8.62 -21.40 -8.40
C ASN A 116 -8.09 -22.54 -7.49
N LYS A 117 -7.52 -22.21 -6.31
CA LYS A 117 -7.13 -23.22 -5.33
C LYS A 117 -8.40 -23.70 -4.62
N SER A 118 -8.72 -24.98 -4.75
CA SER A 118 -9.82 -25.62 -4.02
C SER A 118 -9.62 -25.42 -2.51
N LYS A 119 -10.73 -25.21 -1.77
CA LYS A 119 -10.72 -24.98 -0.31
C LYS A 119 -10.07 -26.10 0.51
N ASP A 120 -9.82 -27.26 -0.11
CA ASP A 120 -9.30 -28.47 0.53
C ASP A 120 -7.80 -28.73 0.24
N GLY A 121 -7.11 -27.84 -0.49
CA GLY A 121 -5.68 -27.99 -0.84
C GLY A 121 -4.79 -26.78 -0.51
N VAL A 122 -5.23 -25.88 0.38
CA VAL A 122 -4.41 -24.73 0.81
C VAL A 122 -3.43 -25.19 1.88
N ASP A 123 -2.15 -24.89 1.67
CA ASP A 123 -1.09 -25.17 2.65
C ASP A 123 -1.35 -24.45 3.99
N VAL A 124 -0.83 -25.01 5.09
CA VAL A 124 -1.06 -24.45 6.43
C VAL A 124 -0.53 -23.02 6.55
N ASP A 125 0.63 -22.72 5.96
CA ASP A 125 1.22 -21.38 6.04
C ASP A 125 0.50 -20.39 5.12
N ASP A 126 0.06 -20.85 3.93
CA ASP A 126 -0.85 -20.08 3.07
C ASP A 126 -2.14 -19.72 3.83
N ALA A 127 -2.72 -20.67 4.58
CA ALA A 127 -3.94 -20.45 5.35
C ALA A 127 -3.74 -19.43 6.49
N LYS A 128 -2.63 -19.51 7.22
CA LYS A 128 -2.25 -18.52 8.24
C LYS A 128 -2.08 -17.14 7.62
N ASN A 129 -1.40 -17.04 6.48
CA ASN A 129 -1.15 -15.78 5.78
C ASN A 129 -2.47 -15.13 5.31
N ILE A 130 -3.39 -15.91 4.74
CA ILE A 130 -4.72 -15.43 4.33
C ILE A 130 -5.50 -14.88 5.52
N LEU A 131 -5.51 -15.59 6.65
CA LEU A 131 -6.24 -15.17 7.85
C LEU A 131 -5.61 -13.92 8.49
N LEU A 132 -4.28 -13.87 8.56
CA LEU A 132 -3.53 -12.70 9.01
C LEU A 132 -3.92 -11.48 8.17
N MET A 133 -3.84 -11.59 6.85
CA MET A 133 -4.14 -10.49 5.95
C MET A 133 -5.59 -10.05 6.04
N GLN A 134 -6.54 -10.98 6.20
CA GLN A 134 -7.95 -10.65 6.38
C GLN A 134 -8.22 -9.91 7.71
N LYS A 135 -7.57 -10.31 8.81
CA LYS A 135 -7.69 -9.61 10.10
C LYS A 135 -7.07 -8.21 10.01
N LEU A 136 -5.85 -8.10 9.45
CA LEU A 136 -5.18 -6.82 9.23
C LEU A 136 -5.97 -5.87 8.33
N GLU A 137 -6.55 -6.39 7.24
CA GLU A 137 -7.39 -5.62 6.32
C GLU A 137 -8.49 -4.88 7.08
N LYS A 138 -9.23 -5.59 7.94
CA LYS A 138 -10.33 -5.01 8.73
C LYS A 138 -9.84 -3.91 9.68
N MET A 139 -8.70 -4.13 10.32
CA MET A 139 -8.11 -3.16 11.26
C MET A 139 -7.65 -1.89 10.55
N ILE A 140 -6.93 -2.05 9.44
CA ILE A 140 -6.42 -0.95 8.63
C ILE A 140 -7.57 -0.20 7.98
N HIS A 141 -8.59 -0.89 7.47
CA HIS A 141 -9.76 -0.27 6.84
C HIS A 141 -10.49 0.68 7.78
N LYS A 142 -10.67 0.31 9.06
CA LYS A 142 -11.36 1.11 10.07
C LYS A 142 -10.73 2.50 10.25
N ASN A 143 -9.40 2.58 10.15
CA ASN A 143 -8.63 3.81 10.37
C ASN A 143 -7.83 4.19 9.10
N LYS A 144 -8.33 3.86 7.90
CA LYS A 144 -7.53 3.97 6.67
C LYS A 144 -6.98 5.37 6.40
N GLU A 145 -7.75 6.39 6.79
CA GLU A 145 -7.40 7.80 6.62
C GLU A 145 -6.25 8.27 7.54
N ASP A 146 -5.90 7.48 8.55
CA ASP A 146 -4.78 7.77 9.45
C ASP A 146 -3.45 7.19 8.94
N PHE A 147 -3.47 6.32 7.93
CA PHE A 147 -2.30 5.64 7.39
C PHE A 147 -2.00 6.11 5.96
N MET A 148 -1.22 7.18 5.82
CA MET A 148 -0.92 7.79 4.53
C MET A 148 0.32 7.17 3.89
N VAL A 149 0.22 6.89 2.60
CA VAL A 149 1.33 6.42 1.76
C VAL A 149 1.63 7.53 0.76
N VAL A 150 2.85 8.05 0.84
CA VAL A 150 3.34 9.12 -0.02
C VAL A 150 4.36 8.51 -0.97
N GLU A 151 4.09 8.60 -2.26
CA GLU A 151 5.01 8.18 -3.29
C GLU A 151 5.83 9.38 -3.76
N LEU A 152 7.15 9.29 -3.60
CA LEU A 152 8.09 10.29 -4.10
C LEU A 152 8.57 9.97 -5.53
N ASN A 153 8.38 8.72 -5.95
CA ASN A 153 8.70 8.22 -7.28
C ASN A 153 7.46 7.59 -7.89
N TYR A 154 7.37 7.56 -9.22
CA TYR A 154 6.26 6.85 -9.87
C TYR A 154 6.34 5.35 -9.58
N SER A 155 5.24 4.74 -9.15
CA SER A 155 5.14 3.29 -8.99
C SER A 155 4.43 2.64 -10.17
N CYS A 156 4.91 1.48 -10.59
CA CYS A 156 4.24 0.65 -11.58
C CYS A 156 2.92 0.10 -11.02
N SER A 157 1.79 0.37 -11.68
CA SER A 157 0.45 -0.05 -11.26
C SER A 157 0.26 -1.57 -11.28
N ARG A 158 1.08 -2.31 -12.04
CA ARG A 158 1.02 -3.79 -12.14
C ARG A 158 1.83 -4.49 -11.07
N CYS A 159 3.12 -4.19 -10.97
CA CYS A 159 4.01 -4.87 -10.02
C CYS A 159 4.20 -4.10 -8.70
N SER A 160 3.63 -2.91 -8.57
CA SER A 160 3.71 -2.02 -7.40
C SER A 160 5.13 -1.55 -7.03
N LYS A 161 6.13 -1.82 -7.87
CA LYS A 161 7.51 -1.38 -7.67
C LYS A 161 7.70 0.07 -8.14
N ALA A 162 8.53 0.82 -7.42
CA ALA A 162 8.95 2.14 -7.84
C ALA A 162 9.78 2.07 -9.14
N ILE A 163 9.53 3.01 -10.06
CA ILE A 163 10.25 3.19 -11.32
C ILE A 163 11.36 4.20 -11.04
N LEU A 164 12.54 3.70 -10.65
CA LEU A 164 13.66 4.53 -10.20
C LEU A 164 14.63 4.90 -11.34
N SER A 165 14.60 4.16 -12.45
CA SER A 165 15.44 4.36 -13.63
C SER A 165 14.84 3.67 -14.85
N GLY A 166 15.36 3.97 -16.05
CA GLY A 166 14.92 3.37 -17.31
C GLY A 166 13.72 4.08 -17.89
N PHE A 167 12.70 3.33 -18.33
CA PHE A 167 11.53 3.93 -18.98
C PHE A 167 10.23 3.77 -18.19
N ARG A 168 9.48 4.87 -18.12
CA ARG A 168 8.13 4.95 -17.57
C ARG A 168 7.13 5.10 -18.71
N TRP A 169 6.13 4.23 -18.69
CA TRP A 169 5.00 4.25 -19.61
C TRP A 169 3.77 4.73 -18.85
N PHE A 170 3.03 5.70 -19.37
CA PHE A 170 1.90 6.29 -18.64
C PHE A 170 0.77 6.71 -19.56
N CYS A 171 -0.45 6.78 -19.02
CA CYS A 171 -1.58 7.33 -19.74
C CYS A 171 -1.85 8.77 -19.30
N GLU A 172 -2.04 9.68 -20.25
CA GLU A 172 -2.40 11.07 -19.95
C GLU A 172 -3.85 11.23 -19.49
N LYS A 173 -4.73 10.30 -19.88
CA LYS A 173 -6.16 10.32 -19.55
C LYS A 173 -6.50 9.52 -18.28
N CYS A 174 -5.80 8.42 -18.04
CA CYS A 174 -6.07 7.55 -16.90
C CYS A 174 -5.23 7.98 -15.70
N LYS A 175 -5.92 8.40 -14.64
CA LYS A 175 -5.24 8.72 -13.37
C LYS A 175 -4.49 7.48 -12.87
N ASN A 176 -3.22 7.68 -12.52
CA ASN A 176 -2.36 6.70 -11.85
C ASN A 176 -2.03 5.42 -12.65
N LEU A 177 -2.30 5.35 -13.95
CA LEU A 177 -1.77 4.26 -14.77
C LEU A 177 -0.33 4.57 -15.19
N GLN A 178 0.59 3.81 -14.62
CA GLN A 178 2.02 3.92 -14.81
C GLN A 178 2.58 2.51 -14.90
N LEU A 179 3.37 2.18 -15.91
CA LEU A 179 4.01 0.88 -16.06
C LEU A 179 5.52 1.06 -16.15
N CYS A 180 6.24 0.17 -15.46
CA CYS A 180 7.67 -0.01 -15.74
C CYS A 180 7.83 -0.73 -17.07
N GLU A 181 8.98 -0.53 -17.71
CA GLU A 181 9.32 -1.14 -18.99
C GLU A 181 9.01 -2.64 -19.06
N ARG A 182 9.45 -3.41 -18.05
CA ARG A 182 9.20 -4.85 -17.97
C ARG A 182 7.71 -5.22 -17.97
N CYS A 183 6.87 -4.45 -17.25
CA CYS A 183 5.44 -4.72 -17.20
C CYS A 183 4.75 -4.34 -18.50
N HIS A 184 5.19 -3.24 -19.13
CA HIS A 184 4.67 -2.82 -20.42
C HIS A 184 5.00 -3.83 -21.54
N GLU A 185 6.24 -4.33 -21.61
CA GLU A 185 6.63 -5.36 -22.58
C GLU A 185 5.87 -6.68 -22.40
N ALA A 186 5.56 -7.04 -21.15
CA ALA A 186 4.78 -8.24 -20.85
C ALA A 186 3.34 -8.12 -21.37
N GLU A 187 2.73 -6.95 -21.30
CA GLU A 187 1.40 -6.70 -21.88
C GLU A 187 1.42 -6.78 -23.41
N GLN A 188 2.48 -6.28 -24.07
CA GLN A 188 2.60 -6.34 -25.53
C GLN A 188 2.68 -7.76 -26.10
N LYS A 189 3.18 -8.73 -25.31
CA LYS A 189 3.28 -10.14 -25.74
C LYS A 189 1.94 -10.88 -25.67
N VAL A 190 0.89 -10.26 -25.15
CA VAL A 190 -0.47 -10.81 -25.13
C VAL A 190 -1.24 -10.25 -26.34
N PRO A 191 -1.55 -11.06 -27.38
CA PRO A 191 -2.00 -10.56 -28.69
C PRO A 191 -3.39 -9.88 -28.73
N TRP A 192 -4.07 -9.70 -27.60
CA TRP A 192 -5.47 -9.23 -27.53
C TRP A 192 -5.70 -7.94 -26.73
N GLU A 193 -4.68 -7.35 -26.10
CA GLU A 193 -4.86 -6.19 -25.21
C GLU A 193 -3.77 -5.10 -25.41
N HIS A 194 -3.70 -4.50 -26.60
CA HIS A 194 -2.80 -3.35 -26.85
C HIS A 194 -3.37 -2.00 -26.36
N THR A 195 -4.43 -2.03 -25.56
CA THR A 195 -5.14 -0.85 -25.06
C THR A 195 -5.85 -1.25 -23.78
N HIS A 196 -5.52 -0.55 -22.69
CA HIS A 196 -6.27 -0.71 -21.45
C HIS A 196 -7.60 0.03 -21.59
N THR A 197 -8.64 -0.54 -20.98
CA THR A 197 -10.01 -0.06 -21.12
C THR A 197 -10.47 0.50 -19.78
N MET A 198 -10.43 1.81 -19.60
CA MET A 198 -11.15 2.43 -18.49
C MET A 198 -12.61 2.60 -18.88
N ASN A 199 -13.53 2.00 -18.11
CA ASN A 199 -14.99 2.09 -18.28
C ASN A 199 -15.56 1.55 -19.61
N GLY A 200 -14.89 0.59 -20.25
CA GLY A 200 -15.48 -0.24 -21.31
C GLY A 200 -15.77 0.42 -22.66
N LYS A 201 -15.31 1.65 -22.94
CA LYS A 201 -15.68 2.36 -24.19
C LYS A 201 -14.54 3.04 -24.95
N GLU A 202 -13.42 3.40 -24.32
CA GLU A 202 -12.32 4.09 -25.01
C GLU A 202 -10.97 3.39 -24.82
N LYS A 203 -10.26 3.23 -25.95
CA LYS A 203 -8.92 2.68 -26.05
C LYS A 203 -7.91 3.80 -25.84
N HIS A 204 -7.13 3.75 -24.76
CA HIS A 204 -6.11 4.76 -24.48
C HIS A 204 -4.69 4.26 -24.76
N GLY A 205 -3.89 5.08 -25.45
CA GLY A 205 -2.46 4.84 -25.66
C GLY A 205 -1.61 5.18 -24.44
N LEU A 206 -0.39 4.65 -24.40
CA LEU A 206 0.62 4.96 -23.40
C LEU A 206 1.74 5.82 -23.99
N SER A 207 2.08 6.90 -23.30
CA SER A 207 3.23 7.76 -23.56
C SER A 207 4.47 7.21 -22.85
N LYS A 208 5.64 7.32 -23.49
CA LYS A 208 6.94 6.88 -22.96
C LYS A 208 7.77 8.08 -22.50
N VAL A 209 8.37 7.99 -21.32
CA VAL A 209 9.36 8.97 -20.84
C VAL A 209 10.53 8.25 -20.18
N GLU A 210 11.74 8.78 -20.37
CA GLU A 210 12.94 8.32 -19.69
C GLU A 210 12.97 8.84 -18.24
N VAL A 211 13.32 7.96 -17.31
CA VAL A 211 13.51 8.26 -15.89
C VAL A 211 15.00 8.15 -15.62
N ASN A 212 15.62 9.31 -15.39
CA ASN A 212 17.00 9.35 -14.95
C ASN A 212 17.13 8.68 -13.58
N ALA A 213 18.19 7.90 -13.41
CA ALA A 213 18.49 7.31 -12.12
C ALA A 213 18.63 8.42 -11.06
N ILE A 214 17.99 8.22 -9.91
CA ILE A 214 18.16 9.11 -8.77
C ILE A 214 19.63 9.10 -8.39
N GLN A 215 20.31 10.25 -8.53
CA GLN A 215 21.69 10.39 -8.08
C GLN A 215 21.73 10.20 -6.56
N SER A 216 22.61 9.33 -6.07
CA SER A 216 22.85 9.13 -4.64
C SER A 216 23.60 10.34 -4.07
N THR A 217 22.91 11.47 -3.93
CA THR A 217 23.46 12.68 -3.32
C THR A 217 23.22 12.63 -1.82
N THR A 218 23.91 11.72 -1.15
CA THR A 218 24.18 11.84 0.29
C THR A 218 25.65 12.21 0.46
N GLU A 219 26.05 13.34 -0.15
CA GLU A 219 27.22 14.06 0.34
C GLU A 219 26.72 14.93 1.48
N ASP A 220 26.88 14.40 2.70
CA ASP A 220 26.61 15.11 3.94
C ASP A 220 27.69 16.20 4.08
N ASN A 221 27.39 17.38 3.55
CA ASN A 221 28.27 18.55 3.58
C ASN A 221 27.92 19.50 4.75
N ASP A 222 27.18 19.02 5.74
CA ASP A 222 26.91 19.78 6.96
C ASP A 222 28.20 19.86 7.79
N LEU A 223 28.90 21.00 7.66
CA LEU A 223 30.09 21.40 8.44
C LEU A 223 29.73 21.83 9.87
#